data_AF-A0A1F4G541-F1
#
_entry.id   AF-A0A1F4G541-F1
#
_cell.length_a   1.000
_cell.length_b   1.000
_cell.length_c   1.000
_cell.angle_alpha   90.00
_cell.angle_beta   90.00
_cell.angle_gamma   90.00
#
_symmetry.space_group_name_H-M   'P 1'
#
loop_
_entity.id
_entity.type
_entity.pdbx_description
1 polymer ?
#
loop_
_entity_poly.entity_id
_entity_poly.type
_entity_poly.pdbx_seq_one_letter_code
_entity_poly.pdbx_strand_id
1 'polypeptide(L)'
;MAAGFIGGHAVAMPNITVSYLQQTGTVAVDTPIELWVRVSSDGPVGNALGFPFGLAPRDLPKFGSWLDWSTLKDHQLEFASYTSVSVGPGYGCTPNCDVRGYTFSTYYGSRVPAFFGGSQDALRTGDFLLGTFVPDGTHATGNIVFPLVPFLSINIYGASADGKPLSANISPINGFEACSHAERATCSFTRNVVAVPEISSLSMALMGVGAFGLRQALRRRQTRWV
;
A
#
# COMPACT_ATOMS: atom_id res chain seq x y z
N MET A 1 -50.39 -13.51 -11.03
CA MET A 1 -49.21 -14.15 -10.42
C MET A 1 -48.01 -13.32 -10.79
N ALA A 2 -47.30 -12.82 -9.78
CA ALA A 2 -46.12 -11.98 -9.96
C ALA A 2 -44.92 -12.83 -10.37
N ALA A 3 -44.15 -12.34 -11.35
CA ALA A 3 -42.75 -12.70 -11.52
C ALA A 3 -42.03 -11.41 -11.93
N GLY A 4 -41.66 -10.60 -10.92
CA GLY A 4 -40.75 -9.50 -11.12
C GLY A 4 -39.39 -10.08 -11.50
N PHE A 5 -38.99 -9.89 -12.75
CA PHE A 5 -37.59 -10.00 -13.11
C PHE A 5 -36.88 -8.79 -12.49
N ILE A 6 -36.30 -9.00 -11.31
CA ILE A 6 -35.28 -8.08 -10.80
C ILE A 6 -34.07 -8.31 -11.71
N GLY A 7 -33.95 -7.45 -12.73
CA GLY A 7 -32.75 -7.34 -13.54
C GLY A 7 -31.61 -6.90 -12.63
N GLY A 8 -30.81 -7.87 -12.17
CA GLY A 8 -29.50 -7.57 -11.62
C GLY A 8 -28.69 -6.90 -12.73
N HIS A 9 -28.35 -5.63 -12.53
CA HIS A 9 -27.42 -4.92 -13.39
C HIS A 9 -26.16 -5.78 -13.56
N ALA A 10 -25.76 -6.06 -14.79
CA ALA A 10 -24.50 -6.72 -15.08
C ALA A 10 -23.37 -5.83 -14.57
N VAL A 11 -22.84 -6.14 -13.38
CA VAL A 11 -21.70 -5.44 -12.80
C VAL A 11 -20.53 -5.71 -13.72
N ALA A 12 -20.17 -4.71 -14.52
CA ALA A 12 -18.86 -4.68 -15.19
C ALA A 12 -17.77 -4.86 -14.14
N MET A 13 -16.55 -5.21 -14.54
CA MET A 13 -15.39 -5.30 -13.66
C MET A 13 -15.51 -4.28 -12.51
N PRO A 14 -15.56 -4.73 -11.24
CA PRO A 14 -15.77 -3.81 -10.13
C PRO A 14 -14.80 -2.64 -10.23
N ASN A 15 -15.29 -1.44 -9.92
CA ASN A 15 -14.47 -0.26 -9.88
C ASN A 15 -13.54 -0.34 -8.67
N ILE A 16 -12.39 -0.96 -8.90
CA ILE A 16 -11.35 -1.18 -7.89
C ILE A 16 -10.40 0.01 -7.91
N THR A 17 -10.13 0.56 -6.74
CA THR A 17 -9.11 1.59 -6.57
C THR A 17 -8.12 1.19 -5.50
N VAL A 18 -6.86 1.52 -5.75
CA VAL A 18 -5.78 1.51 -4.76
C VAL A 18 -5.34 2.96 -4.62
N SER A 19 -5.15 3.46 -3.40
CA SER A 19 -4.69 4.83 -3.17
C SER A 19 -3.87 4.92 -1.90
N TYR A 20 -2.98 5.92 -1.82
CA TYR A 20 -2.30 6.22 -0.55
C TYR A 20 -3.32 6.79 0.44
N LEU A 21 -3.34 6.27 1.67
CA LEU A 21 -4.16 6.84 2.74
C LEU A 21 -3.69 8.27 3.07
N GLN A 22 -2.38 8.47 3.05
CA GLN A 22 -1.74 9.76 3.21
C GLN A 22 -0.57 9.88 2.22
N GLN A 23 -0.87 10.45 1.05
CA GLN A 23 0.12 10.62 -0.02
C GLN A 23 1.27 11.57 0.39
N THR A 24 0.95 12.68 1.05
CA THR A 24 1.93 13.69 1.48
C THR A 24 1.81 13.95 2.99
N GLY A 25 2.90 14.35 3.63
CA GLY A 25 2.90 14.61 5.07
C GLY A 25 4.20 15.23 5.57
N THR A 26 4.22 15.63 6.84
CA THR A 26 5.45 16.06 7.54
C THR A 26 5.78 15.06 8.64
N VAL A 27 7.04 14.67 8.76
CA VAL A 27 7.53 13.70 9.75
C VAL A 27 8.84 14.19 10.38
N ALA A 28 9.08 13.78 11.61
CA ALA A 28 10.35 14.02 12.27
C ALA A 28 11.44 13.11 11.68
N VAL A 29 12.67 13.62 11.65
CA VAL A 29 13.83 13.02 10.98
C VAL A 29 14.16 11.57 11.40
N ASP A 30 13.90 11.20 12.66
CA ASP A 30 14.18 9.85 13.18
C ASP A 30 12.94 8.97 13.32
N THR A 31 11.80 9.39 12.74
CA THR A 31 10.54 8.65 12.87
C THR A 31 10.35 7.69 11.68
N PRO A 32 10.08 6.39 11.94
CA PRO A 32 9.68 5.47 10.88
C PRO A 32 8.45 5.98 10.14
N ILE A 33 8.49 5.90 8.80
CA ILE A 33 7.41 6.39 7.95
C ILE A 33 6.60 5.20 7.46
N GLU A 34 5.40 5.05 7.99
CA GLU A 34 4.47 4.02 7.56
C GLU A 34 3.80 4.38 6.22
N LEU A 35 3.72 3.38 5.35
CA LEU A 35 3.01 3.47 4.07
C LEU A 35 1.67 2.73 4.19
N TRP A 36 0.61 3.51 4.38
CA TRP A 36 -0.76 3.02 4.39
C TRP A 36 -1.43 3.21 3.04
N VAL A 37 -2.16 2.18 2.62
CA VAL A 37 -2.93 2.18 1.38
C VAL A 37 -4.39 1.86 1.67
N ARG A 38 -5.28 2.47 0.89
CA ARG A 38 -6.70 2.14 0.87
C ARG A 38 -7.01 1.37 -0.39
N VAL A 39 -7.66 0.21 -0.24
CA VAL A 39 -8.25 -0.54 -1.35
C VAL A 39 -9.76 -0.42 -1.25
N SER A 40 -10.41 0.02 -2.32
CA SER A 40 -11.87 0.05 -2.41
C SER A 40 -12.36 -0.64 -3.67
N SER A 41 -13.60 -1.11 -3.62
CA SER A 41 -14.29 -1.77 -4.71
C SER A 41 -15.79 -1.57 -4.54
N ASP A 42 -16.51 -1.40 -5.62
CA ASP A 42 -17.98 -1.34 -5.64
C ASP A 42 -18.63 -2.73 -5.74
N GLY A 43 -17.83 -3.79 -5.88
CA GLY A 43 -18.29 -5.17 -5.95
C GLY A 43 -17.28 -6.19 -5.40
N PRO A 44 -17.73 -7.38 -4.98
CA PRO A 44 -16.83 -8.42 -4.50
C PRO A 44 -16.18 -9.17 -5.66
N VAL A 45 -14.95 -9.66 -5.46
CA VAL A 45 -14.26 -10.57 -6.39
C VAL A 45 -13.67 -11.73 -5.59
N GLY A 46 -13.85 -12.97 -6.04
CA GLY A 46 -13.18 -14.12 -5.41
C GLY A 46 -13.77 -15.51 -5.70
N ASN A 47 -13.00 -16.55 -5.38
CA ASN A 47 -13.34 -17.96 -5.57
C ASN A 47 -14.59 -18.40 -4.79
N ALA A 48 -14.80 -17.85 -3.59
CA ALA A 48 -15.94 -18.20 -2.74
C ALA A 48 -17.31 -17.81 -3.34
N LEU A 49 -17.32 -16.93 -4.34
CA LEU A 49 -18.53 -16.54 -5.07
C LEU A 49 -18.95 -17.59 -6.11
N GLY A 50 -18.09 -18.58 -6.40
CA GLY A 50 -18.23 -19.48 -7.54
C GLY A 50 -18.02 -18.75 -8.86
N PHE A 51 -17.91 -19.48 -9.98
CA PHE A 51 -17.86 -18.88 -11.31
C PHE A 51 -19.10 -17.98 -11.55
N PRO A 52 -18.97 -16.73 -12.03
CA PRO A 52 -17.79 -16.06 -12.63
C PRO A 52 -16.96 -15.19 -11.66
N PHE A 53 -16.85 -15.58 -10.40
CA PHE A 53 -16.01 -14.98 -9.36
C PHE A 53 -16.36 -13.53 -8.98
N GLY A 54 -17.62 -13.12 -9.19
CA GLY A 54 -18.06 -11.74 -8.97
C GLY A 54 -17.80 -10.80 -10.15
N LEU A 55 -17.35 -11.33 -11.30
CA LEU A 55 -17.10 -10.57 -12.54
C LEU A 55 -18.24 -10.79 -13.54
N ALA A 56 -18.44 -9.86 -14.49
CA ALA A 56 -19.31 -10.18 -15.62
C ALA A 56 -18.61 -11.16 -16.58
N PRO A 57 -19.36 -12.09 -17.20
CA PRO A 57 -18.79 -13.03 -18.17
C PRO A 57 -18.04 -12.37 -19.34
N ARG A 58 -18.45 -11.16 -19.73
CA ARG A 58 -17.78 -10.38 -20.79
C ARG A 58 -16.40 -9.83 -20.40
N ASP A 59 -16.14 -9.71 -19.10
CA ASP A 59 -14.88 -9.20 -18.56
C ASP A 59 -13.88 -10.34 -18.29
N LEU A 60 -14.32 -11.58 -18.46
CA LEU A 60 -13.43 -12.73 -18.42
C LEU A 60 -12.58 -12.80 -19.70
N PRO A 61 -11.29 -13.15 -19.58
CA PRO A 61 -10.39 -13.15 -20.71
C PRO A 61 -10.70 -14.34 -21.61
N LYS A 62 -10.74 -14.11 -22.92
CA LYS A 62 -10.92 -15.18 -23.89
C LYS A 62 -9.67 -16.06 -24.03
N PHE A 63 -8.50 -15.46 -23.89
CA PHE A 63 -7.20 -16.12 -24.05
C PHE A 63 -6.37 -16.02 -22.77
N GLY A 64 -5.59 -17.06 -22.51
CA GLY A 64 -4.61 -17.09 -21.43
C GLY A 64 -3.26 -17.58 -21.92
N SER A 65 -2.23 -17.28 -21.12
CA SER A 65 -0.87 -17.72 -21.36
C SER A 65 -0.62 -19.09 -20.76
N TRP A 66 0.06 -19.94 -21.52
CA TRP A 66 0.63 -21.21 -21.10
C TRP A 66 2.12 -21.22 -21.42
N LEU A 67 2.95 -21.44 -20.40
CA LEU A 67 4.39 -21.65 -20.57
C LEU A 67 4.66 -23.12 -20.89
N ASP A 68 5.19 -23.39 -22.08
CA ASP A 68 5.71 -24.70 -22.42
C ASP A 68 7.09 -24.89 -21.78
N TRP A 69 7.14 -25.64 -20.68
CA TRP A 69 8.39 -25.92 -19.95
C TRP A 69 9.45 -26.69 -20.77
N SER A 70 9.06 -27.36 -21.85
CA SER A 70 10.00 -28.07 -22.71
C SER A 70 10.75 -27.15 -23.67
N THR A 71 10.13 -26.03 -24.07
CA THR A 71 10.70 -25.07 -25.03
C THR A 71 10.95 -23.68 -24.42
N LEU A 72 10.49 -23.45 -23.19
CA LEU A 72 10.47 -22.17 -22.49
C LEU A 72 9.78 -21.06 -23.29
N LYS A 73 8.76 -21.42 -24.08
CA LYS A 73 7.98 -20.47 -24.87
C LYS A 73 6.59 -20.28 -24.28
N ASP A 74 6.15 -19.02 -24.25
CA ASP A 74 4.77 -18.68 -23.94
C ASP A 74 3.89 -18.87 -25.18
N HIS A 75 2.75 -19.51 -24.96
CA HIS A 75 1.69 -19.69 -25.93
C HIS A 75 0.42 -19.02 -25.43
N GLN A 76 -0.29 -18.35 -26.33
CA GLN A 76 -1.66 -17.91 -26.05
C GLN A 76 -2.65 -18.95 -26.58
N LEU A 77 -3.52 -19.41 -25.69
CA LEU A 77 -4.56 -20.39 -25.99
C LEU A 77 -5.90 -19.88 -25.47
N GLU A 78 -6.98 -20.32 -26.11
CA GLU A 78 -8.35 -19.97 -25.67
C GLU A 78 -8.72 -20.75 -24.40
N PHE A 79 -9.39 -20.08 -23.47
CA PHE A 79 -9.98 -20.74 -22.31
C PHE A 79 -11.17 -21.59 -22.74
N ALA A 80 -11.15 -22.88 -22.41
CA ALA A 80 -12.32 -23.75 -22.50
C ALA A 80 -13.10 -23.81 -21.18
N SER A 81 -12.41 -23.58 -20.05
CA SER A 81 -13.03 -23.48 -18.73
C SER A 81 -12.24 -22.55 -17.82
N TYR A 82 -12.93 -21.95 -16.85
CA TYR A 82 -12.34 -21.14 -15.79
C TYR A 82 -12.43 -21.90 -14.48
N THR A 83 -11.34 -21.88 -13.71
CA THR A 83 -11.22 -22.69 -12.48
C THR A 83 -11.12 -21.82 -11.24
N SER A 84 -10.40 -20.71 -11.30
CA SER A 84 -10.22 -19.81 -10.15
C SER A 84 -9.82 -18.39 -10.55
N VAL A 85 -9.91 -17.48 -9.58
CA VAL A 85 -9.33 -16.15 -9.58
C VAL A 85 -8.30 -16.04 -8.46
N SER A 86 -7.23 -15.29 -8.70
CA SER A 86 -6.30 -14.81 -7.69
C SER A 86 -6.24 -13.30 -7.75
N VAL A 87 -6.38 -12.69 -6.59
CA VAL A 87 -6.15 -11.28 -6.34
C VAL A 87 -4.77 -11.17 -5.68
N GLY A 88 -3.82 -10.59 -6.42
CA GLY A 88 -2.44 -10.46 -6.00
C GLY A 88 -2.10 -9.02 -5.65
N PRO A 89 -1.91 -8.69 -4.37
CA PRO A 89 -1.19 -7.49 -3.96
C PRO A 89 0.19 -7.35 -4.59
N GLY A 90 0.65 -6.12 -4.74
CA GLY A 90 2.05 -5.87 -5.01
C GLY A 90 2.46 -4.43 -4.76
N TYR A 91 3.73 -4.18 -5.02
CA TYR A 91 4.32 -2.85 -5.07
C TYR A 91 5.47 -2.88 -6.06
N GLY A 92 5.66 -1.76 -6.75
CA GLY A 92 6.78 -1.54 -7.66
C GLY A 92 7.64 -0.40 -7.15
N CYS A 93 8.95 -0.52 -7.32
CA CYS A 93 9.91 0.57 -7.16
C CYS A 93 11.07 0.31 -8.13
N THR A 94 11.72 1.38 -8.60
CA THR A 94 12.81 1.26 -9.56
C THR A 94 13.86 2.34 -9.28
N PRO A 95 15.16 2.00 -9.17
CA PRO A 95 15.74 0.65 -9.20
C PRO A 95 15.62 -0.12 -7.87
N ASN A 96 15.37 0.57 -6.76
CA ASN A 96 15.15 0.02 -5.44
C ASN A 96 14.07 0.83 -4.71
N CYS A 97 13.57 0.27 -3.61
CA CYS A 97 12.61 0.97 -2.75
C CYS A 97 13.32 1.85 -1.72
N ASP A 98 14.59 1.59 -1.44
CA ASP A 98 15.37 2.38 -0.49
C ASP A 98 15.58 3.80 -1.01
N VAL A 99 15.51 4.75 -0.10
CA VAL A 99 15.82 6.15 -0.37
C VAL A 99 16.99 6.51 0.52
N ARG A 100 17.89 7.40 0.08
CA ARG A 100 19.03 7.80 0.91
C ARG A 100 18.55 8.24 2.31
N GLY A 101 19.07 7.59 3.36
CA GLY A 101 18.66 7.83 4.75
C GLY A 101 17.52 6.94 5.27
N TYR A 102 16.96 6.07 4.42
CA TYR A 102 15.78 5.25 4.68
C TYR A 102 15.84 3.88 3.99
N THR A 103 15.68 2.81 4.77
CA THR A 103 15.52 1.45 4.24
C THR A 103 14.04 1.05 4.25
N PHE A 104 13.55 0.52 3.14
CA PHE A 104 12.16 0.05 3.07
C PHE A 104 12.04 -1.38 3.61
N SER A 105 11.25 -1.54 4.67
CA SER A 105 10.85 -2.85 5.18
C SER A 105 9.39 -3.11 4.83
N THR A 106 9.16 -4.16 4.07
CA THR A 106 7.80 -4.57 3.74
C THR A 106 7.21 -5.49 4.79
N TYR A 107 5.90 -5.42 5.00
CA TYR A 107 5.19 -6.31 5.89
C TYR A 107 4.51 -7.49 5.19
N TYR A 108 4.80 -7.73 3.89
CA TYR A 108 4.31 -8.93 3.18
C TYR A 108 4.58 -10.21 3.99
N GLY A 109 3.50 -10.94 4.30
CA GLY A 109 3.58 -12.23 5.00
C GLY A 109 3.65 -12.17 6.54
N SER A 110 3.53 -10.99 7.15
CA SER A 110 3.53 -10.84 8.62
C SER A 110 2.11 -10.81 9.23
N ARG A 111 1.97 -11.18 10.51
CA ARG A 111 0.69 -11.41 11.23
C ARG A 111 -0.08 -10.15 11.67
N VAL A 112 0.38 -8.95 11.30
CA VAL A 112 -0.37 -7.69 11.48
C VAL A 112 -1.43 -7.65 10.37
N PRO A 113 -2.48 -6.78 10.35
CA PRO A 113 -3.25 -6.51 9.12
C PRO A 113 -2.42 -5.94 7.95
N ALA A 114 -1.08 -6.10 8.01
CA ALA A 114 -0.15 -6.01 6.93
C ALA A 114 -0.60 -6.83 5.72
N PHE A 115 -0.49 -6.20 4.57
CA PHE A 115 -1.06 -6.70 3.33
C PHE A 115 -0.44 -8.03 2.85
N PHE A 116 -1.22 -8.73 2.03
CA PHE A 116 -1.23 -10.18 1.84
C PHE A 116 -0.08 -10.72 0.97
N GLY A 117 0.71 -11.64 1.55
CA GLY A 117 1.58 -12.54 0.79
C GLY A 117 0.85 -13.83 0.41
N GLY A 118 1.09 -14.33 -0.80
CA GLY A 118 0.45 -15.53 -1.36
C GLY A 118 -0.92 -15.20 -1.95
N SER A 119 -1.14 -15.58 -3.21
CA SER A 119 -2.41 -15.48 -3.96
C SER A 119 -3.64 -15.42 -3.05
N GLN A 120 -4.27 -14.24 -2.91
CA GLN A 120 -5.56 -14.17 -2.24
C GLN A 120 -6.60 -14.67 -3.21
N ASP A 121 -7.47 -15.57 -2.77
CA ASP A 121 -8.57 -16.03 -3.58
C ASP A 121 -9.77 -15.07 -3.56
N ALA A 122 -9.64 -13.91 -2.91
CA ALA A 122 -10.68 -12.89 -2.81
C ALA A 122 -10.11 -11.48 -2.65
N LEU A 123 -10.80 -10.51 -3.22
CA LEU A 123 -10.52 -9.09 -3.04
C LEU A 123 -10.92 -8.65 -1.62
N ARG A 124 -9.98 -7.98 -0.95
CA ARG A 124 -10.21 -7.37 0.36
C ARG A 124 -10.15 -5.86 0.24
N THR A 125 -11.19 -5.19 0.71
CA THR A 125 -11.27 -3.72 0.81
C THR A 125 -10.93 -3.26 2.23
N GLY A 126 -10.44 -2.03 2.35
CA GLY A 126 -10.09 -1.42 3.63
C GLY A 126 -8.73 -0.72 3.58
N ASP A 127 -8.21 -0.45 4.77
CA ASP A 127 -6.91 0.20 4.96
C ASP A 127 -5.87 -0.84 5.36
N PHE A 128 -4.72 -0.79 4.70
CA PHE A 128 -3.66 -1.78 4.86
C PHE A 128 -2.31 -1.11 5.00
N LEU A 129 -1.51 -1.61 5.94
CA LEU A 129 -0.11 -1.23 6.08
C LEU A 129 0.73 -2.06 5.11
N LEU A 130 1.38 -1.40 4.16
CA LEU A 130 2.19 -2.09 3.16
C LEU A 130 3.62 -2.32 3.66
N GLY A 131 4.18 -1.30 4.32
CA GLY A 131 5.56 -1.30 4.76
C GLY A 131 5.89 -0.03 5.53
N THR A 132 7.15 0.03 5.97
CA THR A 132 7.69 1.17 6.70
C THR A 132 9.04 1.52 6.11
N PHE A 133 9.27 2.81 5.88
CA PHE A 133 10.61 3.35 5.64
C PHE A 133 11.27 3.61 6.98
N VAL A 134 12.32 2.86 7.28
CA VAL A 134 13.05 2.92 8.53
C VAL A 134 14.25 3.86 8.38
N PRO A 135 14.33 4.93 9.18
CA PRO A 135 15.48 5.82 9.20
C PRO A 135 16.79 5.07 9.56
N ASP A 136 17.88 5.31 8.82
CA ASP A 136 19.21 4.65 9.03
C ASP A 136 20.25 5.46 9.84
N GLY A 137 19.91 6.68 10.26
CA GLY A 137 20.76 7.65 10.95
C GLY A 137 21.36 8.74 10.04
N THR A 138 21.26 8.61 8.71
CA THR A 138 21.90 9.49 7.72
C THR A 138 20.93 10.40 6.96
N HIS A 139 19.82 10.73 7.61
CA HIS A 139 18.62 11.32 7.01
C HIS A 139 18.87 12.61 6.23
N ALA A 140 18.22 12.72 5.08
CA ALA A 140 17.99 14.01 4.45
C ALA A 140 16.80 14.72 5.12
N THR A 141 16.87 16.04 5.23
CA THR A 141 15.73 16.89 5.59
C THR A 141 15.13 17.52 4.34
N GLY A 142 13.89 17.99 4.42
CA GLY A 142 13.15 18.57 3.31
C GLY A 142 12.20 17.58 2.64
N ASN A 143 11.73 17.93 1.45
CA ASN A 143 10.74 17.13 0.73
C ASN A 143 11.40 15.94 0.02
N ILE A 144 11.11 14.74 0.50
CA ILE A 144 11.62 13.48 -0.02
C ILE A 144 10.50 12.77 -0.77
N VAL A 145 10.83 12.30 -1.99
CA VAL A 145 9.97 11.41 -2.78
C VAL A 145 10.39 9.97 -2.53
N PHE A 146 9.43 9.11 -2.20
CA PHE A 146 9.65 7.68 -2.08
C PHE A 146 9.13 6.98 -3.35
N PRO A 147 9.96 6.20 -4.05
CA PRO A 147 9.66 5.68 -5.39
C PRO A 147 8.68 4.49 -5.40
N LEU A 148 8.09 4.15 -4.25
CA LEU A 148 7.24 2.98 -4.08
C LEU A 148 5.81 3.27 -4.56
N VAL A 149 5.34 2.49 -5.52
CA VAL A 149 3.97 2.51 -6.02
C VAL A 149 3.25 1.21 -5.66
N PRO A 150 2.23 1.25 -4.79
CA PRO A 150 1.42 0.08 -4.49
C PRO A 150 0.50 -0.23 -5.67
N PHE A 151 0.30 -1.53 -5.93
CA PHE A 151 -0.63 -1.99 -6.95
C PHE A 151 -1.39 -3.24 -6.52
N LEU A 152 -2.48 -3.52 -7.21
CA LEU A 152 -3.24 -4.76 -7.08
C LEU A 152 -3.45 -5.36 -8.46
N SER A 153 -3.26 -6.66 -8.58
CA SER A 153 -3.45 -7.41 -9.82
C SER A 153 -4.53 -8.48 -9.65
N ILE A 154 -5.23 -8.80 -10.73
CA ILE A 154 -6.21 -9.89 -10.74
C ILE A 154 -5.86 -10.84 -11.86
N ASN A 155 -5.67 -12.12 -11.52
CA ASN A 155 -5.35 -13.19 -12.43
C ASN A 155 -6.49 -14.20 -12.45
N ILE A 156 -6.91 -14.59 -13.65
CA ILE A 156 -7.87 -15.65 -13.90
C ILE A 156 -7.11 -16.90 -14.31
N TYR A 157 -7.48 -18.04 -13.74
CA TYR A 157 -6.96 -19.34 -14.09
C TYR A 157 -8.05 -20.22 -14.69
N GLY A 158 -7.60 -21.20 -15.46
CA GLY A 158 -8.48 -22.10 -16.17
C GLY A 158 -7.71 -23.12 -16.97
N ALA A 159 -8.39 -23.72 -17.94
CA ALA A 159 -7.78 -24.66 -18.86
C ALA A 159 -8.24 -24.43 -20.30
N SER A 160 -7.36 -24.73 -21.25
CA SER A 160 -7.69 -24.84 -22.67
C SER A 160 -8.48 -26.12 -22.97
N ALA A 161 -8.97 -26.26 -24.20
CA ALA A 161 -9.76 -27.43 -24.63
C ALA A 161 -8.99 -28.76 -24.55
N ASP A 162 -7.66 -28.71 -24.68
CA ASP A 162 -6.74 -29.84 -24.53
C ASP A 162 -6.21 -30.01 -23.09
N GLY A 163 -6.78 -29.28 -22.12
CA GLY A 163 -6.50 -29.44 -20.70
C GLY A 163 -5.22 -28.76 -20.21
N LYS A 164 -4.60 -27.88 -21.00
CA LYS A 164 -3.41 -27.13 -20.55
C LYS A 164 -3.81 -26.04 -19.56
N PRO A 165 -3.07 -25.86 -18.46
CA PRO A 165 -3.38 -24.81 -17.49
C PRO A 165 -3.08 -23.43 -18.11
N LEU A 166 -4.05 -22.54 -18.02
CA LEU A 166 -3.96 -21.17 -18.53
C LEU A 166 -4.05 -20.18 -17.38
N SER A 167 -3.35 -19.06 -17.54
CA SER A 167 -3.48 -17.90 -16.67
C SER A 167 -3.59 -16.61 -17.49
N ALA A 168 -4.39 -15.67 -17.03
CA ALA A 168 -4.56 -14.37 -17.69
C ALA A 168 -4.74 -13.27 -16.64
N ASN A 169 -4.00 -12.19 -16.78
CA ASN A 169 -4.21 -10.99 -15.98
C ASN A 169 -5.37 -10.18 -16.59
N ILE A 170 -6.33 -9.77 -15.76
CA ILE A 170 -7.48 -8.95 -16.19
C ILE A 170 -7.46 -7.53 -15.62
N SER A 171 -6.47 -7.23 -14.79
CA SER A 171 -6.22 -5.85 -14.35
C SER A 171 -5.58 -5.03 -15.50
N PRO A 172 -5.56 -3.69 -15.40
CA PRO A 172 -4.80 -2.85 -16.33
C PRO A 172 -3.34 -3.33 -16.46
N ILE A 173 -2.63 -2.92 -17.53
CA ILE A 173 -1.26 -3.39 -17.86
C ILE A 173 -0.27 -3.30 -16.67
N ASN A 174 -0.47 -2.36 -15.74
CA ASN A 174 0.34 -2.18 -14.54
C ASN A 174 -0.40 -2.52 -13.22
N GLY A 175 -1.54 -3.21 -13.31
CA GLY A 175 -2.44 -3.40 -12.18
C GLY A 175 -3.29 -2.15 -11.88
N PHE A 176 -4.04 -2.23 -10.78
CA PHE A 176 -4.67 -1.09 -10.14
C PHE A 176 -3.61 -0.38 -9.28
N GLU A 177 -2.93 0.61 -9.85
CA GLU A 177 -1.87 1.36 -9.17
C GLU A 177 -2.45 2.55 -8.37
N ALA A 178 -1.89 2.87 -7.21
CA ALA A 178 -2.19 4.14 -6.55
C ALA A 178 -1.67 5.36 -7.29
N CYS A 179 -0.70 5.15 -8.18
CA CYS A 179 -0.15 6.20 -9.00
C CYS A 179 0.30 5.67 -10.35
N SER A 180 -0.37 6.10 -11.42
CA SER A 180 0.02 5.70 -12.77
C SER A 180 1.42 6.20 -13.10
N HIS A 181 2.10 5.51 -14.01
CA HIS A 181 3.44 5.92 -14.46
C HIS A 181 3.49 7.38 -14.95
N ALA A 182 2.47 7.84 -15.66
CA ALA A 182 2.39 9.20 -16.20
C ALA A 182 2.21 10.28 -15.11
N GLU A 183 1.64 9.91 -13.95
CA GLU A 183 1.28 10.84 -12.87
C GLU A 183 2.29 10.84 -11.71
N ARG A 184 3.35 10.03 -11.78
CA ARG A 184 4.33 9.90 -10.68
C ARG A 184 4.93 11.23 -10.23
N ALA A 185 5.09 12.20 -11.12
CA ALA A 185 5.60 13.53 -10.76
C ALA A 185 4.71 14.27 -9.74
N THR A 186 3.41 13.99 -9.71
CA THR A 186 2.41 14.72 -8.89
C THR A 186 1.74 13.83 -7.84
N CYS A 187 1.72 12.52 -8.07
CA CYS A 187 0.95 11.56 -7.28
C CYS A 187 1.83 10.59 -6.45
N SER A 188 3.16 10.78 -6.47
CA SER A 188 4.09 10.00 -5.64
C SER A 188 3.88 10.21 -4.14
N PHE A 189 4.27 9.20 -3.36
CA PHE A 189 4.35 9.29 -1.90
C PHE A 189 5.51 10.18 -1.47
N THR A 190 5.22 11.26 -0.76
CA THR A 190 6.23 12.23 -0.33
C THR A 190 6.14 12.53 1.15
N ARG A 191 7.27 12.86 1.77
CA ARG A 191 7.31 13.41 3.13
C ARG A 191 8.23 14.59 3.19
N ASN A 192 7.76 15.65 3.83
CA ASN A 192 8.60 16.72 4.32
C ASN A 192 9.23 16.29 5.65
N VAL A 193 10.51 15.94 5.62
CA VAL A 193 11.25 15.48 6.79
C VAL A 193 11.86 16.69 7.49
N VAL A 194 11.45 16.93 8.73
CA VAL A 194 11.91 18.07 9.53
C VAL A 194 12.76 17.61 10.70
N ALA A 195 13.85 18.35 10.96
CA ALA A 195 14.61 18.17 12.19
C ALA A 195 13.72 18.59 13.37
N VAL A 196 13.66 17.75 14.40
CA VAL A 196 13.07 18.16 15.67
C VAL A 196 14.04 19.15 16.30
N PRO A 197 13.60 20.34 16.75
CA PRO A 197 14.48 21.21 17.51
C PRO A 197 14.95 20.43 18.74
N GLU A 198 16.24 20.17 18.85
CA GLU A 198 16.78 19.73 20.13
C GLU A 198 16.37 20.78 21.15
N ILE A 199 15.68 20.36 22.21
CA ILE A 199 15.54 21.20 23.41
C ILE A 199 16.97 21.32 23.93
N SER A 200 17.70 22.31 23.40
CA SER A 200 19.09 22.52 23.71
C SER A 200 19.21 22.58 25.23
N SER A 201 20.17 21.86 25.79
CA SER A 201 20.44 21.76 27.22
C SER A 201 20.54 23.14 27.90
N LEU A 202 20.83 24.20 27.13
CA LEU A 202 20.73 25.61 27.50
C LEU A 202 19.33 26.04 27.97
N SER A 203 18.26 25.54 27.35
CA SER A 203 16.86 25.79 27.71
C SER A 203 16.53 25.23 29.10
N MET A 204 17.02 24.02 29.42
CA MET A 204 16.88 23.43 30.76
C MET A 204 17.82 24.07 31.78
N ALA A 205 19.03 24.45 31.38
CA ALA A 205 19.96 25.17 32.26
C ALA A 205 19.42 26.57 32.64
N LEU A 206 18.79 27.30 31.71
CA LEU A 206 18.19 28.61 31.97
C LEU A 206 16.95 28.52 32.87
N MET A 207 16.12 27.47 32.74
CA MET A 207 15.02 27.22 33.67
C MET A 207 15.50 26.78 35.07
N GLY A 208 16.63 26.07 35.16
CA GLY A 208 17.27 25.72 36.43
C GLY A 208 17.80 26.93 37.20
N VAL A 209 18.48 27.87 36.52
CA VAL A 209 19.09 29.05 37.18
C VAL A 209 18.03 30.06 37.65
N GLY A 210 16.92 30.23 36.93
CA GLY A 210 15.81 31.11 37.33
C GLY A 210 15.13 30.71 38.64
N ALA A 211 15.01 29.40 38.91
CA ALA A 211 14.35 28.88 40.11
C ALA A 211 15.22 29.02 41.38
N PHE A 212 16.55 28.98 41.27
CA PHE A 212 17.45 29.14 42.42
C PHE A 212 17.69 30.61 42.81
N GLY A 213 17.66 31.55 41.84
CA GLY A 213 17.79 32.98 42.12
C GLY A 213 16.62 33.56 42.92
N LEU A 214 15.40 33.12 42.63
CA LEU A 214 14.18 33.56 43.34
C LEU A 214 14.08 33.01 44.77
N ARG A 215 14.55 31.78 45.03
CA ARG A 215 14.55 31.20 46.38
C ARG A 215 15.57 31.87 47.33
N GLN A 216 16.72 32.33 46.83
CA GLN A 216 17.68 33.07 47.66
C GLN A 216 17.25 34.52 47.94
N ALA A 217 16.57 35.17 47.00
CA ALA A 217 16.05 36.53 47.20
C ALA A 217 14.89 36.57 48.23
N LEU A 218 14.04 35.54 48.26
CA LEU A 218 12.93 35.44 49.24
C LEU A 218 13.42 35.12 50.66
N ARG A 219 14.49 34.32 50.83
CA ARG A 219 15.08 34.02 52.16
C ARG A 219 15.78 35.22 52.81
N ARG A 220 16.31 36.18 52.03
CA ARG A 220 16.97 37.38 52.58
C ARG A 220 15.99 38.47 53.03
N ARG A 221 14.70 38.38 52.70
CA ARG A 221 13.67 39.34 53.14
C ARG A 221 12.99 38.97 54.46
N GLN A 222 13.16 37.75 54.98
CA GLN A 222 12.50 37.29 56.20
C GLN A 222 13.31 37.41 57.50
N THR A 223 14.58 37.86 57.46
CA THR A 223 15.44 37.97 58.66
C THR A 223 15.67 39.40 59.17
N ARG A 224 14.85 40.37 58.76
CA ARG A 224 14.66 41.61 59.52
C ARG A 224 13.22 41.59 60.02
N TRP A 225 13.06 41.65 61.34
CA TRP A 225 11.85 41.75 62.16
C TRP A 225 11.73 40.56 63.13
N VAL A 226 11.90 40.94 64.40
CA VAL A 226 11.90 40.19 65.67
C VAL A 226 13.22 39.51 66.02
#